data_AF-A0A939AFJ7-F1
#
_entry.id   AF-A0A939AFJ7-F1
#
_cell.length_a   1.000
_cell.length_b   1.000
_cell.length_c   1.000
_cell.angle_alpha   90.00
_cell.angle_beta   90.00
_cell.angle_gamma   90.00
#
_symmetry.space_group_name_H-M   'P 1'
#
loop_
_entity.id
_entity.type
_entity.pdbx_description
1 polymer ?
#
loop_
_entity_poly.entity_id
_entity_poly.type
_entity_poly.pdbx_seq_one_letter_code
_entity_poly.pdbx_strand_id
1 'polypeptide(L)'
;ILAPILFNLVCLKPFQALFIPPRLIHSYLEGSGAEIMANSDSVLRCALTHKHRDIDLLMQTALIAPSSPHLIDPVRLNKWEFAYPAPVREFAFAVIESDESLVYDMPLHGNPHILFCLDGCFFLTEKALEATTHNSNENDNISIQKGGSVFLTPGKQFIRIRGKGTILHATVSGQA
;
A
#
# COMPACT_ATOMS: atom_id res chain seq x y z
N ILE A 1 -14.87 -23.95 -12.88
CA ILE A 1 -15.65 -23.36 -14.00
C ILE A 1 -16.87 -22.59 -13.49
N LEU A 2 -17.61 -23.05 -12.47
CA LEU A 2 -18.82 -22.35 -11.98
C LEU A 2 -18.59 -21.06 -11.16
N ALA A 3 -17.35 -20.79 -10.70
CA ALA A 3 -17.06 -19.65 -9.81
C ALA A 3 -17.57 -18.28 -10.33
N PRO A 4 -17.39 -17.89 -11.62
CA PRO A 4 -17.87 -16.58 -12.11
C PRO A 4 -19.39 -16.37 -12.02
N ILE A 5 -20.17 -17.44 -11.85
CA ILE A 5 -21.63 -17.37 -11.68
C ILE A 5 -22.01 -17.08 -10.21
N LEU A 6 -21.12 -17.42 -9.27
CA LEU A 6 -21.36 -17.32 -7.82
C LEU A 6 -20.72 -16.07 -7.19
N PHE A 7 -19.65 -15.55 -7.78
CA PHE A 7 -18.88 -14.44 -7.23
C PHE A 7 -19.08 -13.15 -8.04
N ASN A 8 -18.95 -12.01 -7.37
CA ASN A 8 -18.88 -10.72 -8.05
C ASN A 8 -17.62 -10.65 -8.92
N LEU A 9 -17.78 -10.40 -10.21
CA LEU A 9 -16.67 -10.03 -11.08
C LEU A 9 -16.42 -8.53 -10.96
N VAL A 10 -15.25 -8.16 -10.43
CA VAL A 10 -14.87 -6.76 -10.19
C VAL A 10 -13.70 -6.40 -11.08
N CYS A 11 -13.88 -5.38 -11.92
CA CYS A 11 -12.82 -4.83 -12.77
C CYS A 11 -12.39 -3.47 -12.23
N LEU A 12 -11.21 -3.40 -11.61
CA LEU A 12 -10.63 -2.15 -11.14
C LEU A 12 -9.93 -1.41 -12.27
N LYS A 13 -10.19 -0.10 -12.37
CA LYS A 13 -9.37 0.81 -13.16
C LYS A 13 -8.08 1.17 -12.38
N PRO A 14 -7.03 1.68 -13.05
CA PRO A 14 -5.86 2.19 -12.35
C PRO A 14 -6.26 3.13 -11.20
N PHE A 15 -5.61 2.96 -10.05
CA PHE A 15 -5.85 3.72 -8.81
C PHE A 15 -7.21 3.52 -8.14
N GLN A 16 -8.06 2.61 -8.63
CA GLN A 16 -9.16 2.09 -7.82
C GLN A 16 -8.63 0.98 -6.91
N ALA A 17 -9.22 0.87 -5.73
CA ALA A 17 -8.88 -0.17 -4.77
C ALA A 17 -10.15 -0.80 -4.19
N LEU A 18 -9.99 -1.99 -3.63
CA LEU A 18 -11.03 -2.68 -2.89
C LEU A 18 -10.43 -3.27 -1.61
N PHE A 19 -11.21 -3.28 -0.54
CA PHE A 19 -10.84 -3.91 0.71
C PHE A 19 -11.37 -5.35 0.74
N ILE A 20 -10.49 -6.29 1.05
CA ILE A 20 -10.84 -7.71 1.21
C ILE A 20 -10.84 -8.04 2.70
N PRO A 21 -12.02 -8.18 3.34
CA PRO A 21 -12.07 -8.56 4.74
C PRO A 21 -11.64 -10.03 4.94
N PRO A 22 -11.24 -10.39 6.16
CA PRO A 22 -11.00 -11.79 6.52
C PRO A 22 -12.20 -12.67 6.18
N ARG A 23 -11.93 -13.95 5.85
CA ARG A 23 -12.94 -14.98 5.58
C ARG A 23 -13.76 -14.78 4.30
N LEU A 24 -13.48 -13.73 3.50
CA LEU A 24 -14.08 -13.53 2.18
C LEU A 24 -13.33 -14.36 1.12
N ILE A 25 -14.07 -15.19 0.38
CA ILE A 25 -13.50 -15.93 -0.76
C ILE A 25 -13.32 -14.97 -1.93
N HIS A 26 -12.10 -14.88 -2.44
CA HIS A 26 -11.73 -14.01 -3.55
C HIS A 26 -10.64 -14.66 -4.40
N SER A 27 -10.45 -14.15 -5.61
CA SER A 27 -9.35 -14.53 -6.50
C SER A 27 -9.02 -13.36 -7.41
N TYR A 28 -7.73 -13.04 -7.55
CA TYR A 28 -7.25 -12.19 -8.63
C TYR A 28 -7.17 -13.02 -9.91
N LEU A 29 -7.61 -12.45 -11.03
CA LEU A 29 -7.72 -13.18 -12.31
C LEU A 29 -6.70 -12.69 -13.33
N GLU A 30 -6.61 -11.36 -13.51
CA GLU A 30 -5.73 -10.74 -14.49
C GLU A 30 -5.33 -9.32 -14.08
N GLY A 31 -4.25 -8.81 -14.67
CA GLY A 31 -3.78 -7.44 -14.49
C GLY A 31 -2.60 -7.30 -13.52
N SER A 32 -2.35 -6.06 -13.09
CA SER A 32 -1.31 -5.72 -12.12
C SER A 32 -1.90 -4.74 -11.11
N GLY A 33 -1.66 -4.99 -9.84
CA GLY A 33 -2.10 -4.16 -8.73
C GLY A 33 -1.12 -4.21 -7.59
N ALA A 34 -1.18 -3.23 -6.71
CA ALA A 34 -0.49 -3.27 -5.44
C ALA A 34 -1.37 -3.96 -4.40
N GLU A 35 -0.78 -4.85 -3.62
CA GLU A 35 -1.44 -5.53 -2.52
C GLU A 35 -0.72 -5.18 -1.22
N ILE A 36 -1.49 -4.84 -0.19
CA ILE A 36 -1.01 -4.63 1.16
C ILE A 36 -1.87 -5.47 2.11
N MET A 37 -1.20 -6.16 3.02
CA MET A 37 -1.85 -7.07 3.95
C MET A 37 -1.13 -7.06 5.29
N ALA A 38 -1.84 -7.48 6.34
CA ALA A 38 -1.20 -7.86 7.59
C ALA A 38 -0.20 -9.00 7.34
N ASN A 39 0.83 -9.11 8.19
CA ASN A 39 1.79 -10.19 8.08
C ASN A 39 1.15 -11.54 8.45
N SER A 40 0.60 -12.22 7.44
CA SER A 40 -0.04 -13.53 7.56
C SER A 40 0.10 -14.28 6.24
N ASP A 41 0.44 -15.56 6.34
CA ASP A 41 0.50 -16.50 5.23
C ASP A 41 -0.65 -17.54 5.29
N SER A 42 -1.62 -17.31 6.18
CA SER A 42 -2.77 -18.19 6.38
C SER A 42 -3.73 -18.11 5.19
N VAL A 43 -3.68 -19.11 4.30
CA VAL A 43 -4.51 -19.16 3.09
C VAL A 43 -5.29 -20.48 3.02
N LEU A 44 -6.62 -20.39 3.12
CA LEU A 44 -7.54 -21.46 2.76
C LEU A 44 -7.91 -21.36 1.28
N ARG A 45 -7.67 -22.44 0.53
CA ARG A 45 -7.89 -22.46 -0.92
C ARG A 45 -9.22 -23.11 -1.26
N CYS A 46 -10.05 -22.40 -2.00
CA CYS A 46 -11.35 -22.90 -2.48
C CYS A 46 -11.23 -23.67 -3.81
N ALA A 47 -10.63 -23.06 -4.83
CA ALA A 47 -10.55 -23.62 -6.18
C ALA A 47 -9.36 -23.04 -6.96
N LEU A 48 -9.33 -23.28 -8.28
CA LEU A 48 -8.37 -22.71 -9.24
C LEU A 48 -6.90 -22.96 -8.89
N THR A 49 -6.63 -24.11 -8.26
CA THR A 49 -5.30 -24.49 -7.82
C THR A 49 -5.16 -26.01 -7.78
N HIS A 50 -3.94 -26.49 -8.02
CA HIS A 50 -3.54 -27.88 -7.81
C HIS A 50 -2.97 -28.12 -6.39
N LYS A 51 -2.81 -27.06 -5.58
CA LYS A 51 -2.32 -27.16 -4.19
C LYS A 51 -3.38 -27.74 -3.26
N HIS A 52 -2.99 -28.07 -2.03
CA HIS A 52 -3.87 -28.59 -0.99
C HIS A 52 -5.10 -27.70 -0.75
N ARG A 53 -6.26 -28.33 -0.59
CA ARG A 53 -7.55 -27.71 -0.30
C ARG A 53 -8.19 -28.43 0.87
N ASP A 54 -8.31 -27.76 2.00
CA ASP A 54 -9.05 -28.23 3.15
C ASP A 54 -10.49 -27.71 3.05
N ILE A 55 -11.37 -28.52 2.49
CA ILE A 55 -12.75 -28.11 2.21
C ILE A 55 -13.57 -28.00 3.50
N ASP A 56 -13.34 -28.89 4.46
CA ASP A 56 -14.08 -28.88 5.72
C ASP A 56 -13.75 -27.62 6.53
N LEU A 57 -12.46 -27.27 6.64
CA LEU A 57 -12.03 -26.05 7.31
C LEU A 57 -12.49 -24.80 6.56
N LEU A 58 -12.49 -24.82 5.22
CA LEU A 58 -13.03 -23.72 4.42
C LEU A 58 -14.52 -23.49 4.71
N MET A 59 -15.33 -24.55 4.75
CA MET A 59 -16.78 -24.45 5.02
C MET A 59 -17.09 -23.97 6.44
N GLN A 60 -16.22 -24.29 7.41
CA GLN A 60 -16.34 -23.81 8.79
C GLN A 60 -15.88 -22.35 8.95
N THR A 61 -14.92 -21.92 8.14
CA THR A 61 -14.26 -20.61 8.30
C THR A 61 -14.84 -19.53 7.40
N ALA A 62 -15.09 -19.82 6.12
CA ALA A 62 -15.50 -18.82 5.15
C ALA A 62 -16.86 -18.18 5.50
N LEU A 63 -17.01 -16.90 5.20
CA LEU A 63 -18.31 -16.24 5.28
C LEU A 63 -19.08 -16.50 3.97
N ILE A 64 -19.99 -17.47 4.00
CA ILE A 64 -20.80 -17.85 2.83
C ILE A 64 -22.11 -17.07 2.88
N ALA A 65 -22.05 -15.81 2.45
CA ALA A 65 -23.22 -14.95 2.30
C ALA A 65 -23.03 -14.00 1.11
N PRO A 66 -24.11 -13.58 0.42
CA PRO A 66 -24.00 -12.53 -0.58
C PRO A 66 -23.43 -11.25 0.04
N SER A 67 -22.46 -10.64 -0.63
CA SER A 67 -21.86 -9.38 -0.21
C SER A 67 -21.55 -8.53 -1.44
N SER A 68 -21.66 -7.21 -1.31
CA SER A 68 -21.15 -6.29 -2.33
C SER A 68 -19.65 -6.08 -2.17
N PRO A 69 -18.89 -5.92 -3.27
CA PRO A 69 -17.48 -5.53 -3.18
C PRO A 69 -17.31 -4.22 -2.40
N HIS A 70 -16.36 -4.20 -1.48
CA HIS A 70 -16.03 -3.00 -0.71
C HIS A 70 -14.99 -2.18 -1.49
N LEU A 71 -15.46 -1.31 -2.39
CA LEU A 71 -14.60 -0.35 -3.09
C LEU A 71 -14.11 0.72 -2.11
N ILE A 72 -12.86 1.15 -2.27
CA ILE A 72 -12.24 2.21 -1.47
C ILE A 72 -12.19 3.47 -2.32
N ASP A 73 -12.83 4.53 -1.85
CA ASP A 73 -12.68 5.87 -2.41
C ASP A 73 -11.44 6.55 -1.80
N PRO A 74 -10.49 7.02 -2.62
CA PRO A 74 -9.30 7.70 -2.11
C PRO A 74 -9.66 9.02 -1.41
N VAL A 75 -9.10 9.25 -0.23
CA VAL A 75 -9.27 10.48 0.54
C VAL A 75 -8.03 11.35 0.36
N ARG A 76 -8.21 12.53 -0.22
CA ARG A 76 -7.11 13.50 -0.39
C ARG A 76 -6.63 14.00 0.99
N LEU A 77 -5.37 13.72 1.35
CA LEU A 77 -4.75 14.21 2.58
C LEU A 77 -4.14 15.60 2.41
N ASN A 78 -3.51 15.84 1.26
CA ASN A 78 -2.90 17.12 0.92
C ASN A 78 -2.88 17.32 -0.61
N LYS A 79 -2.05 18.25 -1.10
CA LYS A 79 -1.96 18.54 -2.55
C LYS A 79 -1.52 17.32 -3.37
N TRP A 80 -0.69 16.45 -2.79
CA TRP A 80 0.05 15.40 -3.48
C TRP A 80 -0.36 14.00 -3.03
N GLU A 81 -0.86 13.84 -1.81
CA GLU A 81 -1.10 12.54 -1.19
C GLU A 81 -2.60 12.21 -1.05
N PHE A 82 -2.95 10.99 -1.43
CA PHE A 82 -4.29 10.41 -1.37
C PHE A 82 -4.25 9.11 -0.57
N ALA A 83 -4.93 9.09 0.59
CA ALA A 83 -5.05 7.90 1.42
C ALA A 83 -6.12 6.94 0.89
N TYR A 84 -5.88 5.64 1.07
CA TYR A 84 -6.84 4.58 0.79
C TYR A 84 -7.21 3.93 2.13
N PRO A 85 -8.25 4.44 2.82
CA PRO A 85 -8.58 3.99 4.16
C PRO A 85 -9.03 2.53 4.15
N ALA A 86 -8.48 1.74 5.07
CA ALA A 86 -8.90 0.37 5.35
C ALA A 86 -9.20 0.23 6.85
N PRO A 87 -10.20 -0.57 7.26
CA PRO A 87 -10.61 -0.72 8.66
C PRO A 87 -9.68 -1.66 9.44
N VAL A 88 -8.36 -1.39 9.40
CA VAL A 88 -7.30 -2.22 9.97
C VAL A 88 -6.23 -1.34 10.63
N ARG A 89 -5.47 -1.90 11.56
CA ARG A 89 -4.41 -1.18 12.29
C ARG A 89 -3.01 -1.55 11.82
N GLU A 90 -2.90 -2.69 11.16
CA GLU A 90 -1.66 -3.33 10.74
C GLU A 90 -0.94 -2.53 9.65
N PHE A 91 -1.68 -1.77 8.85
CA PHE A 91 -1.13 -0.96 7.78
C PHE A 91 -2.01 0.26 7.46
N ALA A 92 -1.38 1.27 6.88
CA ALA A 92 -1.99 2.38 6.18
C ALA A 92 -1.38 2.48 4.77
N PHE A 93 -2.18 2.89 3.79
CA PHE A 93 -1.77 3.03 2.40
C PHE A 93 -2.17 4.37 1.82
N ALA A 94 -1.28 4.98 1.06
CA ALA A 94 -1.52 6.19 0.32
C ALA A 94 -0.80 6.17 -1.03
N VAL A 95 -1.21 7.06 -1.93
CA VAL A 95 -0.54 7.33 -3.20
C VAL A 95 -0.11 8.78 -3.21
N ILE A 96 1.16 9.03 -3.54
CA ILE A 96 1.71 10.36 -3.75
C ILE A 96 1.88 10.57 -5.24
N GLU A 97 1.17 11.53 -5.81
CA GLU A 97 1.22 11.89 -7.23
C GLU A 97 1.84 13.28 -7.41
N SER A 98 2.72 13.43 -8.40
CA SER A 98 3.24 14.73 -8.79
C SER A 98 3.45 14.89 -10.29
N ASP A 99 3.08 16.07 -10.78
CA ASP A 99 3.11 16.48 -12.17
C ASP A 99 4.41 17.16 -12.63
N GLU A 100 5.23 17.75 -11.75
CA GLU A 100 6.62 18.19 -12.02
C GLU A 100 7.34 18.96 -10.90
N SER A 101 6.63 19.38 -9.84
CA SER A 101 7.14 20.35 -8.86
C SER A 101 7.03 19.91 -7.40
N LEU A 102 6.98 18.59 -7.15
CA LEU A 102 6.90 18.09 -5.77
C LEU A 102 8.08 18.60 -4.95
N VAL A 103 7.77 19.29 -3.87
CA VAL A 103 8.63 19.40 -2.70
C VAL A 103 7.73 19.13 -1.52
N TYR A 104 7.74 17.89 -1.04
CA TYR A 104 6.87 17.44 0.04
C TYR A 104 7.72 16.97 1.22
N ASP A 105 7.60 17.66 2.35
CA ASP A 105 8.17 17.22 3.63
C ASP A 105 7.15 16.24 4.26
N MET A 106 7.29 14.96 3.95
CA MET A 106 6.39 13.92 4.43
C MET A 106 6.73 13.57 5.89
N PRO A 107 5.76 13.70 6.82
CA PRO A 107 5.98 13.33 8.21
C PRO A 107 6.01 11.81 8.37
N LEU A 108 6.95 11.31 9.17
CA LEU A 108 7.11 9.87 9.40
C LEU A 108 6.48 9.42 10.72
N HIS A 109 6.19 10.34 11.64
CA HIS A 109 5.52 10.05 12.92
C HIS A 109 6.13 8.88 13.73
N GLY A 110 7.43 8.62 13.56
CA GLY A 110 8.11 7.49 14.23
C GLY A 110 7.72 6.11 13.72
N ASN A 111 7.01 6.00 12.59
CA ASN A 111 6.62 4.74 11.98
C ASN A 111 7.64 4.27 10.92
N PRO A 112 7.64 2.97 10.55
CA PRO A 112 8.33 2.51 9.35
C PRO A 112 7.52 2.88 8.11
N HIS A 113 8.22 3.22 7.02
CA HIS A 113 7.57 3.51 5.73
C HIS A 113 8.24 2.73 4.60
N ILE A 114 7.42 2.28 3.65
CA ILE A 114 7.89 1.77 2.36
C ILE A 114 7.35 2.71 1.30
N LEU A 115 8.25 3.24 0.49
CA LEU A 115 7.91 3.99 -0.72
C LEU A 115 8.29 3.15 -1.94
N PHE A 116 7.35 2.93 -2.84
CA PHE A 116 7.57 2.24 -4.11
C PHE A 116 7.27 3.18 -5.26
N CYS A 117 8.24 3.43 -6.13
CA CYS A 117 8.08 4.29 -7.29
C CYS A 117 7.38 3.51 -8.42
N LEU A 118 6.10 3.77 -8.63
CA LEU A 118 5.31 3.13 -9.67
C LEU A 118 5.71 3.63 -11.07
N ASP A 119 5.97 4.93 -11.18
CA ASP A 119 6.49 5.58 -12.37
C ASP A 119 7.25 6.86 -12.00
N GLY A 120 8.00 7.37 -12.97
CA GLY A 120 8.79 8.60 -12.81
C GLY A 120 10.09 8.39 -12.03
N CYS A 121 10.49 9.45 -11.34
CA CYS A 121 11.77 9.56 -10.65
C CYS A 121 11.63 10.50 -9.46
N PHE A 122 12.10 10.06 -8.30
CA PHE A 122 12.09 10.84 -7.08
C PHE A 122 13.44 10.83 -6.37
N PHE A 123 13.76 11.97 -5.74
CA PHE A 123 14.88 12.19 -4.85
C PHE A 123 14.34 12.38 -3.44
N LEU A 124 14.93 11.64 -2.51
CA LEU A 124 14.58 11.64 -1.10
C LEU A 124 15.77 12.17 -0.32
N THR A 125 15.53 13.20 0.48
CA THR A 125 16.54 13.82 1.34
C THR A 125 16.04 13.79 2.77
N GLU A 126 16.88 13.31 3.69
CA GLU A 126 16.60 13.41 5.12
C GLU A 126 16.69 14.86 5.60
N LYS A 127 15.72 15.26 6.43
CA LYS A 127 15.73 16.58 7.06
C LYS A 127 16.04 16.40 8.54
N ALA A 128 17.27 16.75 8.94
CA ALA A 128 17.66 16.76 10.35
C ALA A 128 16.86 17.81 11.12
N LEU A 129 16.45 17.48 12.35
CA LEU A 129 15.94 18.44 13.31
C LEU A 129 17.15 19.13 13.96
N GLU A 130 17.40 20.38 13.56
CA GLU A 130 18.40 21.29 14.12
C GLU A 130 19.88 20.97 13.82
N ALA A 131 20.63 22.06 13.55
CA ALA A 131 22.03 22.05 13.17
C ALA A 131 22.94 21.74 14.37
N THR A 132 23.01 20.48 14.79
CA THR A 132 24.15 20.02 15.57
C THR A 132 25.40 20.05 14.71
N THR A 133 26.38 20.83 15.16
CA THR A 133 27.65 21.16 14.50
C THR A 133 28.57 19.95 14.37
N HIS A 134 28.16 18.94 13.60
CA HIS A 134 29.02 17.90 13.09
C HIS A 134 28.68 17.71 11.62
N ASN A 135 29.69 17.90 10.76
CA ASN A 135 29.66 17.60 9.33
C ASN A 135 29.30 16.11 9.12
N SER A 136 28.02 15.77 9.14
CA SER A 136 27.52 14.57 8.50
C SER A 136 27.26 14.92 7.04
N ASN A 137 27.99 14.26 6.15
CA ASN A 137 28.03 14.51 4.72
C ASN A 137 26.66 14.83 4.11
N GLU A 138 26.64 15.89 3.31
CA GLU A 138 25.52 16.46 2.56
C GLU A 138 24.99 15.56 1.42
N ASN A 139 25.12 14.23 1.53
CA ASN A 139 25.11 13.33 0.37
C ASN A 139 24.16 12.13 0.41
N ASP A 140 23.36 11.91 1.46
CA ASP A 140 22.41 10.79 1.49
C ASP A 140 21.10 11.13 0.75
N ASN A 141 21.24 11.60 -0.49
CA ASN A 141 20.13 11.68 -1.43
C ASN A 141 19.89 10.29 -2.01
N ILE A 142 18.78 9.67 -1.61
CA ILE A 142 18.34 8.42 -2.20
C ILE A 142 17.49 8.75 -3.42
N SER A 143 17.90 8.26 -4.60
CA SER A 143 17.04 8.31 -5.78
C SER A 143 16.26 7.01 -5.93
N ILE A 144 14.95 7.12 -6.19
CA ILE A 144 14.11 6.00 -6.56
C ILE A 144 13.56 6.24 -7.97
N GLN A 145 13.82 5.29 -8.86
CA GLN A 145 13.28 5.26 -10.22
C GLN A 145 12.11 4.29 -10.27
N LYS A 146 11.34 4.32 -11.36
CA LYS A 146 10.29 3.33 -11.65
C LYS A 146 10.73 1.89 -11.30
N GLY A 147 9.93 1.21 -10.49
CA GLY A 147 10.16 -0.15 -9.99
C GLY A 147 11.08 -0.24 -8.77
N GLY A 148 11.73 0.86 -8.38
CA GLY A 148 12.52 0.97 -7.17
C GLY A 148 11.67 1.18 -5.93
N SER A 149 12.19 0.75 -4.77
CA SER A 149 11.60 1.03 -3.47
C SER A 149 12.65 1.44 -2.45
N VAL A 150 12.20 2.12 -1.40
CA VAL A 150 13.01 2.45 -0.24
C VAL A 150 12.24 2.12 1.03
N PHE A 151 12.97 1.66 2.05
CA PHE A 151 12.47 1.52 3.41
C PHE A 151 13.00 2.67 4.26
N LEU A 152 12.10 3.40 4.92
CA LEU A 152 12.43 4.46 5.86
C LEU A 152 12.23 3.92 7.28
N THR A 153 13.30 3.94 8.06
CA THR A 153 13.31 3.42 9.44
C THR A 153 12.53 4.34 10.39
N PRO A 154 11.87 3.76 11.41
CA PRO A 154 11.38 4.50 12.58
C PRO A 154 12.49 5.38 13.19
N GLY A 155 12.14 6.57 13.68
CA GLY A 155 13.05 7.48 14.40
C GLY A 155 13.43 8.75 13.64
N LYS A 156 13.15 8.81 12.33
CA LYS A 156 13.25 10.04 11.54
C LYS A 156 11.95 10.83 11.66
N GLN A 157 12.01 12.16 11.66
CA GLN A 157 10.80 12.98 11.76
C GLN A 157 10.18 13.28 10.39
N PHE A 158 11.01 13.61 9.39
CA PHE A 158 10.56 13.99 8.05
C PHE A 158 11.52 13.50 6.97
N ILE A 159 10.95 13.17 5.81
CA ILE A 159 11.71 13.00 4.57
C ILE A 159 11.23 14.04 3.56
N ARG A 160 12.15 14.70 2.87
CA ARG A 160 11.83 15.57 1.75
C ARG A 160 11.78 14.75 0.48
N ILE A 161 10.62 14.71 -0.16
CA ILE A 161 10.39 14.06 -1.45
C ILE A 161 10.36 15.12 -2.54
N ARG A 162 11.17 14.92 -3.59
CA ARG A 162 11.20 15.73 -4.80
C ARG A 162 11.13 14.87 -6.04
N GLY A 163 10.40 15.29 -7.05
CA GLY A 163 10.33 14.54 -8.31
C GLY A 163 8.98 14.61 -8.97
N LYS A 164 8.81 13.75 -9.98
CA LYS A 164 7.62 13.62 -10.81
C LYS A 164 7.27 12.13 -10.92
N GLY A 165 5.97 11.84 -10.93
CA GLY A 165 5.42 10.52 -11.18
C GLY A 165 4.51 10.09 -10.04
N THR A 166 4.55 8.80 -9.73
CA THR A 166 3.68 8.20 -8.72
C THR A 166 4.48 7.35 -7.74
N ILE A 167 4.27 7.58 -6.44
CA ILE A 167 4.77 6.73 -5.35
C ILE A 167 3.59 6.05 -4.68
N LEU A 168 3.70 4.74 -4.47
CA LEU A 168 2.87 4.01 -3.53
C LEU A 168 3.53 4.07 -2.15
N HIS A 169 2.80 4.52 -1.16
CA HIS A 169 3.26 4.75 0.20
C HIS A 169 2.53 3.79 1.15
N ALA A 170 3.30 2.92 1.79
CA ALA A 170 2.81 2.03 2.84
C ALA A 170 3.48 2.36 4.17
N THR A 171 2.69 2.39 5.24
CA THR A 171 3.18 2.55 6.62
C THR A 171 2.26 1.78 7.57
N VAL A 172 2.45 1.91 8.88
CA VAL A 172 1.51 1.39 9.87
C VAL A 172 0.53 2.49 10.26
N SER A 173 -0.73 2.11 10.51
CA SER A 173 -1.71 3.06 11.04
C SER A 173 -1.25 3.49 12.43
N GLY A 174 -0.70 4.70 12.54
CA GLY A 174 -0.36 5.28 13.83
C GLY A 174 -1.61 5.28 14.71
N GLN A 175 -1.48 4.87 15.97
CA GLN A 175 -2.49 5.14 16.98
C GLN A 175 -2.66 6.66 17.07
N ALA A 176 -3.83 7.17 16.69
CA ALA A 176 -4.32 8.42 17.22
C ALA A 176 -4.89 8.17 18.62
#